data_AF-A0A7V5STQ9-F1
#
_entry.id   AF-A0A7V5STQ9-F1
#
_cell.length_a   1.000
_cell.length_b   1.000
_cell.length_c   1.000
_cell.angle_alpha   90.00
_cell.angle_beta   90.00
_cell.angle_gamma   90.00
#
_symmetry.space_group_name_H-M   'P 1'
#
loop_
_entity.id
_entity.type
_entity.pdbx_description
1 polymer ?
#
loop_
_entity_poly.entity_id
_entity_poly.type
_entity_poly.pdbx_seq_one_letter_code
_entity_poly.pdbx_strand_id
1 'polypeptide(L)'
;MEKTKIDEIREKLKINEMDDFTKKDLFNKFTSIGGKVIEETEDENIIEKMNYDDLNKKNKNITIKEQKKIKKIKKEDEKNKINIIFANWIDYISSKLNCFISNITNFKVTNFRNNFINLILFDFQNALINSRMILASVLYQDKYIASEIKKMLCFNSKDFPFYFEILYKYDNLFNAELFNQLNIIREELKTVNKAKPYFIFLFKNLYILKPYINALKISVDKALIYERDLRKLEKNITYSNIRKLYGYIDFIFYKVYPKLFILIDYYYKNDTKDKNIDFINYLELKEEDQIGFLTMKWKKELEEEAKKMKKLKEQKLNEEVIEKEENNKNDPIKKGLDLIKKYINFKQILEKFSQEKDPRILFSINDKVFLTYTLIDFFDKEFSFILNSNKVNYNIVFDFGNRIDMKKELLNNYYKLNGIYERVNEYLKILRDLKKIEDDAFLNIEEKNALHNQYTIQRSQISKIIRKETSEIVELFLKNFLYILTDYRNEKKVLQNPDDIVEFDLKIGESRICEGQKIINIIENAYYIIDAIHFLLIEGELGGISPIVENPIYLNLDNNEVINNEEKIEDKNKKS
;
A
#
# COMPACT_ATOMS: atom_id res chain seq x y z
N MET A 1 -45.41 -33.58 6.27
CA MET A 1 -43.95 -33.56 6.44
C MET A 1 -43.43 -32.48 5.52
N GLU A 2 -42.81 -31.44 6.08
CA GLU A 2 -42.14 -30.41 5.29
C GLU A 2 -40.90 -31.04 4.63
N LYS A 3 -40.77 -30.90 3.31
CA LYS A 3 -39.56 -31.34 2.59
C LYS A 3 -38.38 -30.53 3.11
N THR A 4 -37.30 -31.19 3.49
CA THR A 4 -36.10 -30.48 3.91
C THR A 4 -35.45 -29.83 2.69
N LYS A 5 -34.70 -28.74 2.89
CA LYS A 5 -33.94 -28.08 1.81
C LYS A 5 -32.99 -29.05 1.08
N ILE A 6 -32.56 -30.12 1.75
CA ILE A 6 -31.68 -31.15 1.18
C ILE A 6 -32.46 -32.00 0.16
N ASP A 7 -33.71 -32.34 0.46
CA ASP A 7 -34.58 -33.12 -0.44
C ASP A 7 -34.94 -32.33 -1.71
N GLU A 8 -35.17 -31.02 -1.58
CA GLU A 8 -35.41 -30.13 -2.73
C GLU A 8 -34.18 -30.00 -3.64
N ILE A 9 -32.98 -30.00 -3.07
CA ILE A 9 -31.72 -29.96 -3.82
C ILE A 9 -31.47 -31.30 -4.53
N ARG A 10 -31.77 -32.44 -3.86
CA ARG A 10 -31.66 -33.79 -4.45
C ARG A 10 -32.61 -33.99 -5.63
N GLU A 11 -33.86 -33.51 -5.53
CA GLU A 11 -34.82 -33.53 -6.64
C GLU A 11 -34.38 -32.60 -7.79
N LYS A 12 -33.91 -31.39 -7.51
CA LYS A 12 -33.43 -30.44 -8.54
C LYS A 12 -32.22 -30.94 -9.31
N LEU A 13 -31.33 -31.68 -8.64
CA LEU A 13 -30.13 -32.25 -9.25
C LEU A 13 -30.39 -33.61 -9.93
N LYS A 14 -31.63 -34.14 -9.90
CA LYS A 14 -32.01 -35.43 -10.50
C LYS A 14 -31.03 -36.56 -10.15
N ILE A 15 -30.52 -36.56 -8.92
CA ILE A 15 -29.46 -37.49 -8.48
C ILE A 15 -29.91 -38.95 -8.61
N ASN A 16 -31.21 -39.21 -8.48
CA ASN A 16 -31.79 -40.55 -8.61
C ASN A 16 -31.79 -41.08 -10.06
N GLU A 17 -31.62 -40.23 -11.06
CA GLU A 17 -31.58 -40.59 -12.50
C GLU A 17 -30.14 -40.63 -13.06
N MET A 18 -29.12 -40.34 -12.24
CA MET A 18 -27.72 -40.31 -12.66
C MET A 18 -27.04 -41.68 -12.52
N ASP A 19 -26.12 -41.98 -13.44
CA ASP A 19 -25.26 -43.16 -13.37
C ASP A 19 -24.19 -43.01 -12.27
N ASP A 20 -23.75 -44.12 -11.70
CA ASP A 20 -22.89 -44.10 -10.52
C ASP A 20 -21.50 -43.49 -10.79
N PHE A 21 -21.09 -43.44 -12.05
CA PHE A 21 -19.86 -42.78 -12.47
C PHE A 21 -19.97 -41.24 -12.38
N THR A 22 -21.05 -40.64 -12.88
CA THR A 22 -21.26 -39.18 -12.78
C THR A 22 -21.52 -38.71 -11.36
N LYS A 23 -22.21 -39.51 -10.53
CA LYS A 23 -22.37 -39.23 -9.09
C LYS A 23 -21.02 -39.12 -8.39
N LYS A 24 -20.08 -40.01 -8.72
CA LYS A 24 -18.73 -40.03 -8.13
C LYS A 24 -17.87 -38.85 -8.60
N ASP A 25 -17.98 -38.44 -9.86
CA ASP A 25 -17.29 -37.25 -10.39
C ASP A 25 -17.82 -35.95 -9.75
N LEU A 26 -19.15 -35.83 -9.59
CA LEU A 26 -19.78 -34.70 -8.90
C LEU A 26 -19.38 -34.63 -7.42
N PHE A 27 -19.30 -35.77 -6.75
CA PHE A 27 -18.84 -35.86 -5.36
C PHE A 27 -17.37 -35.43 -5.20
N ASN A 28 -16.50 -35.84 -6.13
CA ASN A 28 -15.08 -35.47 -6.13
C ASN A 28 -14.88 -33.98 -6.48
N LYS A 29 -15.70 -33.41 -7.37
CA LYS A 29 -15.72 -31.96 -7.64
C LYS A 29 -16.22 -31.17 -6.43
N PHE A 30 -17.21 -31.68 -5.70
CA PHE A 30 -17.76 -31.02 -4.53
C PHE A 30 -16.77 -30.98 -3.36
N THR A 31 -16.04 -32.07 -3.13
CA THR A 31 -15.00 -32.15 -2.09
C THR A 31 -13.73 -31.37 -2.46
N SER A 32 -13.33 -31.35 -3.74
CA SER A 32 -12.15 -30.57 -4.19
C SER A 32 -12.34 -29.06 -4.14
N ILE A 33 -13.58 -28.56 -4.21
CA ILE A 33 -13.92 -27.13 -4.02
C ILE A 33 -14.06 -26.77 -2.52
N GLY A 34 -13.86 -27.73 -1.61
CA GLY A 34 -13.81 -27.51 -0.16
C GLY A 34 -15.12 -27.76 0.60
N GLY A 35 -16.08 -28.47 0.00
CA GLY A 35 -17.30 -28.91 0.69
C GLY A 35 -17.02 -29.98 1.76
N LYS A 36 -17.60 -29.83 2.97
CA LYS A 36 -17.54 -30.84 4.04
C LYS A 36 -18.81 -31.69 4.07
N VAL A 37 -18.64 -33.02 4.13
CA VAL A 37 -19.73 -34.00 4.30
C VAL A 37 -20.02 -34.16 5.80
N ILE A 38 -21.30 -34.11 6.18
CA ILE A 38 -21.78 -34.36 7.55
C ILE A 38 -22.42 -35.76 7.54
N GLU A 39 -21.98 -36.66 8.42
CA GLU A 39 -22.58 -37.99 8.59
C GLU A 39 -23.81 -37.88 9.52
N GLU A 40 -24.97 -38.36 9.07
CA GLU A 40 -26.19 -38.47 9.87
C GLU A 40 -26.11 -39.73 10.76
N THR A 41 -26.45 -39.60 12.04
CA THR A 41 -26.43 -40.68 13.05
C THR A 41 -27.59 -41.67 12.87
N GLU A 42 -27.29 -42.96 13.04
CA GLU A 42 -28.12 -44.16 12.73
C GLU A 42 -29.38 -44.41 13.59
N ASP A 43 -30.28 -43.45 13.77
CA ASP A 43 -31.51 -43.66 14.58
C ASP A 43 -32.82 -43.76 13.79
N GLU A 44 -32.80 -43.86 12.44
CA GLU A 44 -34.03 -43.87 11.62
C GLU A 44 -34.27 -45.14 10.75
N ASN A 45 -33.59 -46.28 11.01
CA ASN A 45 -33.73 -47.49 10.17
C ASN A 45 -34.24 -48.77 10.88
N ILE A 46 -35.29 -48.70 11.72
CA ILE A 46 -35.96 -49.92 12.24
C ILE A 46 -37.50 -49.85 12.18
N ILE A 47 -38.09 -49.21 11.18
CA ILE A 47 -39.53 -49.33 10.93
C ILE A 47 -39.77 -49.56 9.44
N GLU A 48 -39.47 -50.77 8.96
CA GLU A 48 -40.14 -51.36 7.79
C GLU A 48 -39.74 -52.84 7.63
N LYS A 49 -40.41 -53.69 8.41
CA LYS A 49 -40.76 -55.09 8.09
C LYS A 49 -41.42 -55.72 9.32
N MET A 50 -42.71 -55.47 9.49
CA MET A 50 -43.56 -56.40 10.21
C MET A 50 -44.29 -57.26 9.18
N ASN A 51 -44.00 -58.57 9.19
CA ASN A 51 -44.98 -59.55 8.77
C ASN A 51 -46.16 -59.45 9.73
N TYR A 52 -47.33 -59.14 9.17
CA TYR A 52 -48.62 -59.22 9.81
C TYR A 52 -48.88 -60.68 10.20
N ASP A 53 -48.91 -60.98 11.50
CA ASP A 53 -49.85 -61.97 12.07
C ASP A 53 -49.86 -62.08 13.61
N ASP A 54 -48.98 -61.42 14.37
CA ASP A 54 -48.94 -61.59 15.85
C ASP A 54 -49.39 -60.38 16.71
N LEU A 55 -50.20 -59.48 16.15
CA LEU A 55 -50.54 -58.17 16.75
C LEU A 55 -51.74 -58.11 17.71
N ASN A 56 -52.32 -59.23 18.18
CA ASN A 56 -53.59 -59.17 18.94
C ASN A 56 -53.60 -59.63 20.41
N LYS A 57 -52.46 -59.81 21.09
CA LYS A 57 -52.46 -60.23 22.52
C LYS A 57 -51.66 -59.40 23.54
N LYS A 58 -51.07 -58.25 23.18
CA LYS A 58 -50.21 -57.46 24.11
C LYS A 58 -50.63 -55.99 24.38
N ASN A 59 -51.84 -55.57 24.02
CA ASN A 59 -52.29 -54.17 24.12
C ASN A 59 -52.98 -53.75 25.45
N LYS A 60 -52.70 -54.38 26.60
CA LYS A 60 -53.26 -53.91 27.90
C LYS A 60 -52.25 -53.46 28.96
N ASN A 61 -50.94 -53.65 28.76
CA ASN A 61 -49.93 -53.32 29.78
C ASN A 61 -48.97 -52.16 29.43
N ILE A 62 -49.14 -51.53 28.27
CA ILE A 62 -48.22 -50.49 27.76
C ILE A 62 -48.61 -49.08 28.22
N THR A 63 -49.91 -48.82 28.42
CA THR A 63 -50.47 -47.48 28.70
C THR A 63 -50.07 -46.89 30.07
N ILE A 64 -49.62 -47.70 31.03
CA ILE A 64 -49.19 -47.21 32.37
C ILE A 64 -47.68 -46.89 32.41
N LYS A 65 -46.86 -47.55 31.57
CA LYS A 65 -45.39 -47.33 31.53
C LYS A 65 -45.01 -46.10 30.71
N GLU A 66 -45.75 -45.78 29.65
CA GLU A 66 -45.51 -44.59 28.81
C GLU A 66 -45.86 -43.29 29.53
N GLN A 67 -46.95 -43.24 30.30
CA GLN A 67 -47.30 -42.07 31.11
C GLN A 67 -46.27 -41.77 32.22
N LYS A 68 -45.56 -42.80 32.74
CA LYS A 68 -44.45 -42.62 33.69
C LYS A 68 -43.14 -42.20 33.03
N LYS A 69 -42.87 -42.63 31.78
CA LYS A 69 -41.71 -42.17 30.99
C LYS A 69 -41.87 -40.70 30.55
N ILE A 70 -43.05 -40.30 30.08
CA ILE A 70 -43.32 -38.90 29.69
C ILE A 70 -43.28 -37.94 30.90
N LYS A 71 -43.72 -38.39 32.09
CA LYS A 71 -43.55 -37.63 33.35
C LYS A 71 -42.10 -37.59 33.86
N LYS A 72 -41.25 -38.57 33.52
CA LYS A 72 -39.81 -38.56 33.84
C LYS A 72 -39.04 -37.62 32.91
N ILE A 73 -39.32 -37.66 31.61
CA ILE A 73 -38.72 -36.76 30.61
C ILE A 73 -39.10 -35.30 30.91
N LYS A 74 -40.37 -35.00 31.20
CA LYS A 74 -40.79 -33.65 31.64
C LYS A 74 -40.13 -33.20 32.95
N LYS A 75 -39.90 -34.13 33.91
CA LYS A 75 -39.17 -33.84 35.16
C LYS A 75 -37.67 -33.66 34.95
N GLU A 76 -37.07 -34.32 33.97
CA GLU A 76 -35.67 -34.12 33.57
C GLU A 76 -35.48 -32.81 32.82
N ASP A 77 -36.41 -32.44 31.92
CA ASP A 77 -36.42 -31.12 31.28
C ASP A 77 -36.66 -29.97 32.27
N GLU A 78 -37.56 -30.16 33.25
CA GLU A 78 -37.74 -29.21 34.36
C GLU A 78 -36.51 -29.12 35.26
N LYS A 79 -35.87 -30.26 35.60
CA LYS A 79 -34.61 -30.26 36.37
C LYS A 79 -33.46 -29.62 35.61
N ASN A 80 -33.35 -29.84 34.30
CA ASN A 80 -32.34 -29.22 33.45
C ASN A 80 -32.58 -27.70 33.36
N LYS A 81 -33.83 -27.26 33.21
CA LYS A 81 -34.18 -25.83 33.30
C LYS A 81 -33.85 -25.22 34.66
N ILE A 82 -34.17 -25.91 35.76
CA ILE A 82 -33.85 -25.47 37.12
C ILE A 82 -32.32 -25.40 37.31
N ASN A 83 -31.56 -26.37 36.83
CA ASN A 83 -30.09 -26.37 36.90
C ASN A 83 -29.49 -25.23 36.07
N ILE A 84 -30.03 -24.92 34.89
CA ILE A 84 -29.61 -23.77 34.07
C ILE A 84 -29.93 -22.46 34.79
N ILE A 85 -31.11 -22.32 35.38
CA ILE A 85 -31.51 -21.13 36.16
C ILE A 85 -30.61 -20.96 37.39
N PHE A 86 -30.29 -22.05 38.09
CA PHE A 86 -29.43 -22.05 39.27
C PHE A 86 -27.98 -21.73 38.90
N ALA A 87 -27.46 -22.27 37.79
CA ALA A 87 -26.15 -21.92 37.24
C ALA A 87 -26.07 -20.43 36.86
N ASN A 88 -27.06 -19.93 36.11
CA ASN A 88 -27.15 -18.51 35.74
C ASN A 88 -27.25 -17.59 36.97
N TRP A 89 -27.93 -18.03 38.03
CA TRP A 89 -28.02 -17.30 39.30
C TRP A 89 -26.69 -17.30 40.08
N ILE A 90 -25.99 -18.43 40.13
CA ILE A 90 -24.64 -18.53 40.71
C ILE A 90 -23.66 -17.65 39.93
N ASP A 91 -23.73 -17.66 38.60
CA ASP A 91 -22.90 -16.83 37.73
C ASP A 91 -23.15 -15.34 37.96
N TYR A 92 -24.42 -14.95 38.13
CA TYR A 92 -24.79 -13.59 38.50
C TYR A 92 -24.21 -13.20 39.88
N ILE A 93 -24.33 -14.04 40.90
CA ILE A 93 -23.77 -13.77 42.22
C ILE A 93 -22.24 -13.68 42.17
N SER A 94 -21.60 -14.59 41.44
CA SER A 94 -20.16 -14.61 41.20
C SER A 94 -19.70 -13.30 40.56
N SER A 95 -20.43 -12.80 39.55
CA SER A 95 -20.10 -11.52 38.90
C SER A 95 -20.18 -10.32 39.86
N LYS A 96 -21.19 -10.27 40.75
CA LYS A 96 -21.28 -9.24 41.80
C LYS A 96 -20.09 -9.28 42.76
N LEU A 97 -19.72 -10.48 43.20
CA LEU A 97 -18.61 -10.70 44.11
C LEU A 97 -17.28 -10.32 43.44
N ASN A 98 -17.10 -10.62 42.16
CA ASN A 98 -15.94 -10.22 41.38
C ASN A 98 -15.82 -8.69 41.27
N CYS A 99 -16.92 -7.95 41.07
CA CYS A 99 -16.92 -6.49 41.09
C CYS A 99 -16.48 -5.93 42.46
N PHE A 100 -16.92 -6.55 43.55
CA PHE A 100 -16.55 -6.14 44.91
C PHE A 100 -15.06 -6.41 45.22
N ILE A 101 -14.58 -7.63 44.95
CA ILE A 101 -13.18 -8.04 45.18
C ILE A 101 -12.23 -7.21 44.32
N SER A 102 -12.60 -6.92 43.07
CA SER A 102 -11.79 -6.11 42.16
C SER A 102 -11.81 -4.61 42.47
N ASN A 103 -12.43 -4.21 43.59
CA ASN A 103 -12.50 -2.83 44.06
C ASN A 103 -13.22 -1.91 43.05
N ILE A 104 -14.23 -2.42 42.33
CA ILE A 104 -15.02 -1.69 41.32
C ILE A 104 -16.24 -1.05 41.97
N THR A 105 -17.03 -1.85 42.70
CA THR A 105 -18.28 -1.42 43.33
C THR A 105 -18.34 -1.74 44.82
N ASN A 106 -19.37 -1.23 45.50
CA ASN A 106 -19.77 -1.75 46.81
C ASN A 106 -20.38 -3.17 46.68
N PHE A 107 -20.57 -3.85 47.81
CA PHE A 107 -21.07 -5.24 47.84
C PHE A 107 -22.47 -5.39 47.22
N LYS A 108 -23.34 -4.38 47.35
CA LYS A 108 -24.68 -4.37 46.77
C LYS A 108 -24.70 -4.02 45.27
N VAL A 109 -23.54 -3.64 44.71
CA VAL A 109 -23.37 -3.20 43.31
C VAL A 109 -24.33 -2.05 42.95
N THR A 110 -24.58 -1.17 43.92
CA THR A 110 -25.38 0.04 43.70
C THR A 110 -24.47 1.18 43.24
N ASN A 111 -23.30 1.30 43.85
CA ASN A 111 -22.40 2.42 43.64
C ASN A 111 -20.97 1.98 43.31
N PHE A 112 -20.31 2.77 42.46
CA PHE A 112 -18.88 2.60 42.20
C PHE A 112 -18.03 3.10 43.37
N ARG A 113 -16.84 2.52 43.52
CA ARG A 113 -15.82 3.02 44.43
C ARG A 113 -15.05 4.17 43.78
N ASN A 114 -14.67 5.16 44.59
CA ASN A 114 -13.92 6.34 44.11
C ASN A 114 -12.64 5.96 43.36
N ASN A 115 -11.93 4.91 43.79
CA ASN A 115 -10.72 4.46 43.12
C ASN A 115 -10.98 3.96 41.69
N PHE A 116 -12.13 3.32 41.45
CA PHE A 116 -12.50 2.87 40.11
C PHE A 116 -12.91 4.06 39.23
N ILE A 117 -13.73 4.97 39.77
CA ILE A 117 -14.10 6.20 39.04
C ILE A 117 -12.86 7.02 38.68
N ASN A 118 -11.93 7.19 39.63
CA ASN A 118 -10.69 7.93 39.37
C ASN A 118 -9.81 7.22 38.33
N LEU A 119 -9.73 5.89 38.37
CA LEU A 119 -9.01 5.11 37.37
C LEU A 119 -9.55 5.36 35.96
N ILE A 120 -10.87 5.44 35.79
CA ILE A 120 -11.47 5.63 34.46
C ILE A 120 -11.45 7.10 34.03
N LEU A 121 -11.92 8.01 34.89
CA LEU A 121 -12.09 9.41 34.53
C LEU A 121 -10.77 10.19 34.51
N PHE A 122 -9.76 9.78 35.28
CA PHE A 122 -8.47 10.48 35.30
C PHE A 122 -7.37 9.64 34.69
N ASP A 123 -7.02 8.49 35.28
CA ASP A 123 -5.82 7.76 34.86
C ASP A 123 -5.94 7.23 33.42
N PHE A 124 -7.08 6.63 33.09
CA PHE A 124 -7.37 6.12 31.75
C PHE A 124 -7.52 7.25 30.73
N GLN A 125 -8.28 8.30 31.07
CA GLN A 125 -8.39 9.49 30.22
C GLN A 125 -7.00 10.09 29.91
N ASN A 126 -6.14 10.24 30.92
CA ASN A 126 -4.80 10.77 30.77
C ASN A 126 -3.89 9.87 29.93
N ALA A 127 -3.96 8.54 30.12
CA ALA A 127 -3.20 7.60 29.30
C ALA A 127 -3.60 7.70 27.81
N LEU A 128 -4.90 7.85 27.54
CA LEU A 128 -5.43 8.05 26.19
C LEU A 128 -5.02 9.39 25.58
N ILE A 129 -5.13 10.50 26.31
CA ILE A 129 -4.70 11.83 25.85
C ILE A 129 -3.21 11.84 25.54
N ASN A 130 -2.37 11.34 26.45
CA ASN A 130 -0.92 11.30 26.25
C ASN A 130 -0.55 10.39 25.06
N SER A 131 -1.28 9.28 24.88
CA SER A 131 -1.10 8.43 23.70
C SER A 131 -1.43 9.19 22.41
N ARG A 132 -2.58 9.88 22.37
CA ARG A 132 -3.00 10.70 21.23
C ARG A 132 -2.02 11.82 20.93
N MET A 133 -1.46 12.49 21.95
CA MET A 133 -0.46 13.54 21.75
C MET A 133 0.79 13.03 21.03
N ILE A 134 1.26 11.83 21.37
CA ILE A 134 2.40 11.22 20.68
C ILE A 134 1.99 10.77 19.27
N LEU A 135 0.82 10.16 19.12
CA LEU A 135 0.35 9.65 17.83
C LEU A 135 -0.09 10.75 16.86
N ALA A 136 -0.37 11.96 17.34
CA ALA A 136 -0.75 13.09 16.49
C ALA A 136 0.28 13.36 15.39
N SER A 137 1.57 13.32 15.72
CA SER A 137 2.68 13.59 14.79
C SER A 137 2.76 12.58 13.65
N VAL A 138 2.25 11.37 13.90
CA VAL A 138 2.19 10.22 13.00
C VAL A 138 0.88 10.16 12.21
N LEU A 139 -0.26 10.49 12.84
CA LEU A 139 -1.58 10.20 12.28
C LEU A 139 -2.23 11.38 11.55
N TYR A 140 -2.01 12.63 11.99
CA TYR A 140 -2.80 13.75 11.44
C TYR A 140 -2.17 15.15 11.56
N GLN A 141 -1.09 15.36 12.33
CA GLN A 141 -0.46 16.69 12.46
C GLN A 141 0.18 17.14 11.13
N ASP A 142 0.83 16.22 10.42
CA ASP A 142 1.38 16.44 9.09
C ASP A 142 0.72 15.46 8.12
N LYS A 143 -0.08 16.00 7.19
CA LYS A 143 -0.86 15.20 6.24
C LYS A 143 0.02 14.36 5.30
N TYR A 144 1.19 14.88 4.92
CA TYR A 144 2.10 14.15 4.03
C TYR A 144 2.71 12.96 4.77
N ILE A 145 3.25 13.19 5.96
CA ILE A 145 3.86 12.13 6.78
C ILE A 145 2.83 11.08 7.17
N ALA A 146 1.64 11.50 7.60
CA ALA A 146 0.55 10.59 7.92
C ALA A 146 0.14 9.71 6.73
N SER A 147 0.08 10.29 5.52
CA SER A 147 -0.20 9.56 4.28
C SER A 147 0.92 8.54 3.98
N GLU A 148 2.18 8.93 4.08
CA GLU A 148 3.30 8.02 3.81
C GLU A 148 3.39 6.87 4.83
N ILE A 149 3.19 7.17 6.12
CA ILE A 149 3.14 6.14 7.17
C ILE A 149 1.94 5.21 6.94
N LYS A 150 0.76 5.74 6.57
CA LYS A 150 -0.40 4.94 6.19
C LYS A 150 -0.09 4.00 5.03
N LYS A 151 0.56 4.48 3.97
CA LYS A 151 0.98 3.65 2.83
C LYS A 151 1.91 2.52 3.27
N MET A 152 2.91 2.83 4.08
CA MET A 152 3.89 1.85 4.55
C MET A 152 3.26 0.76 5.44
N LEU A 153 2.40 1.16 6.38
CA LEU A 153 1.80 0.27 7.36
C LEU A 153 0.60 -0.54 6.83
N CYS A 154 -0.13 -0.05 5.83
CA CYS A 154 -1.24 -0.78 5.22
C CYS A 154 -0.87 -1.59 3.96
N PHE A 155 0.07 -1.11 3.14
CA PHE A 155 0.27 -1.65 1.78
C PHE A 155 1.62 -2.33 1.60
N ASN A 156 2.67 -1.81 2.25
CA ASN A 156 4.03 -2.35 2.11
C ASN A 156 4.40 -3.32 3.24
N SER A 157 3.54 -3.48 4.24
CA SER A 157 3.74 -4.42 5.34
C SER A 157 3.38 -5.84 4.92
N LYS A 158 4.41 -6.64 4.57
CA LYS A 158 4.26 -8.05 4.17
C LYS A 158 3.74 -8.95 5.29
N ASP A 159 4.00 -8.60 6.55
CA ASP A 159 3.70 -9.47 7.70
C ASP A 159 2.23 -9.39 8.15
N PHE A 160 1.64 -8.20 8.13
CA PHE A 160 0.30 -7.95 8.64
C PHE A 160 -0.26 -6.63 8.09
N PRO A 161 -1.36 -6.64 7.33
CA PRO A 161 -1.83 -5.46 6.59
C PRO A 161 -2.64 -4.46 7.44
N PHE A 162 -2.94 -4.77 8.70
CA PHE A 162 -3.85 -3.96 9.54
C PHE A 162 -3.13 -3.09 10.58
N TYR A 163 -1.80 -2.92 10.48
CA TYR A 163 -1.03 -2.14 11.46
C TYR A 163 -1.53 -0.71 11.61
N PHE A 164 -1.78 0.00 10.50
CA PHE A 164 -2.28 1.37 10.57
C PHE A 164 -3.70 1.45 11.14
N GLU A 165 -4.57 0.49 10.80
CA GLU A 165 -5.93 0.45 11.34
C GLU A 165 -5.95 0.24 12.85
N ILE A 166 -5.10 -0.64 13.36
CA ILE A 166 -4.97 -0.87 14.80
C ILE A 166 -4.50 0.40 15.50
N LEU A 167 -3.49 1.08 14.96
CA LEU A 167 -2.98 2.34 15.49
C LEU A 167 -4.07 3.43 15.50
N TYR A 168 -4.82 3.53 14.41
CA TYR A 168 -5.92 4.48 14.25
C TYR A 168 -7.09 4.21 15.21
N LYS A 169 -7.51 2.95 15.35
CA LYS A 169 -8.55 2.57 16.32
C LYS A 169 -8.08 2.80 17.76
N TYR A 170 -6.80 2.58 18.06
CA TYR A 170 -6.22 2.89 19.37
C TYR A 170 -6.24 4.40 19.67
N ASP A 171 -5.85 5.24 18.71
CA ASP A 171 -5.96 6.71 18.87
C ASP A 171 -7.40 7.14 19.12
N ASN A 172 -8.36 6.55 18.40
CA ASN A 172 -9.78 6.84 18.52
C ASN A 172 -10.47 6.31 19.79
N LEU A 173 -9.74 5.60 20.66
CA LEU A 173 -10.25 5.27 22.00
C LEU A 173 -10.55 6.53 22.82
N PHE A 174 -9.83 7.65 22.56
CA PHE A 174 -10.14 8.92 23.21
C PHE A 174 -11.33 9.63 22.56
N ASN A 175 -12.43 9.74 23.29
CA ASN A 175 -13.59 10.54 22.91
C ASN A 175 -13.78 11.70 23.90
N ALA A 176 -13.46 12.92 23.47
CA ALA A 176 -13.54 14.10 24.33
C ALA A 176 -14.97 14.40 24.80
N GLU A 177 -15.97 14.23 23.93
CA GLU A 177 -17.38 14.45 24.28
C GLU A 177 -17.84 13.48 25.35
N LEU A 178 -17.50 12.19 25.20
CA LEU A 178 -17.83 11.16 26.17
C LEU A 178 -17.19 11.46 27.53
N PHE A 179 -15.88 11.77 27.57
CA PHE A 179 -15.21 12.08 28.84
C PHE A 179 -15.72 13.40 29.46
N ASN A 180 -16.08 14.39 28.65
CA ASN A 180 -16.71 15.61 29.14
C ASN A 180 -18.10 15.33 29.73
N GLN A 181 -18.92 14.55 29.04
CA GLN A 181 -20.21 14.09 29.56
C GLN A 181 -20.02 13.34 30.88
N LEU A 182 -19.14 12.34 30.92
CA LEU A 182 -18.82 11.58 32.11
C LEU A 182 -18.35 12.47 33.28
N ASN A 183 -17.58 13.52 33.00
CA ASN A 183 -17.16 14.48 34.01
C ASN A 183 -18.30 15.38 34.51
N ILE A 184 -19.24 15.77 33.64
CA ILE A 184 -20.45 16.54 34.00
C ILE A 184 -21.38 15.68 34.87
N ILE A 185 -21.65 14.44 34.45
CA ILE A 185 -22.52 13.50 35.17
C ILE A 185 -21.79 12.74 36.29
N ARG A 186 -20.62 13.21 36.74
CA ARG A 186 -19.76 12.50 37.72
C ARG A 186 -20.48 12.11 39.01
N GLU A 187 -21.40 12.97 39.47
CA GLU A 187 -22.24 12.69 40.64
C GLU A 187 -23.28 11.59 40.35
N GLU A 188 -23.84 11.54 39.14
CA GLU A 188 -24.79 10.51 38.70
C GLU A 188 -24.10 9.19 38.34
N LEU A 189 -22.83 9.25 37.91
CA LEU A 189 -21.94 8.10 37.73
C LEU A 189 -21.64 7.38 39.03
N LYS A 190 -22.03 7.91 40.21
CA LYS A 190 -21.97 7.13 41.44
C LYS A 190 -22.86 5.91 41.37
N THR A 191 -23.91 5.88 40.55
CA THR A 191 -24.81 4.73 40.41
C THR A 191 -24.41 3.82 39.24
N VAL A 192 -24.24 2.54 39.53
CA VAL A 192 -23.79 1.51 38.58
C VAL A 192 -24.71 1.41 37.36
N ASN A 193 -26.02 1.35 37.55
CA ASN A 193 -26.97 1.18 36.45
C ASN A 193 -27.02 2.38 35.48
N LYS A 194 -26.89 3.63 35.99
CA LYS A 194 -26.95 4.83 35.15
C LYS A 194 -25.72 4.96 34.24
N ALA A 195 -24.56 4.52 34.73
CA ALA A 195 -23.30 4.62 33.99
C ALA A 195 -23.11 3.53 32.93
N LYS A 196 -23.94 2.49 32.97
CA LYS A 196 -23.88 1.30 32.10
C LYS A 196 -23.68 1.60 30.60
N PRO A 197 -24.50 2.44 29.92
CA PRO A 197 -24.34 2.66 28.48
C PRO A 197 -22.95 3.21 28.12
N TYR A 198 -22.42 4.12 28.94
CA TYR A 198 -21.10 4.71 28.73
C TYR A 198 -19.97 3.70 28.92
N PHE A 199 -20.07 2.85 29.95
CA PHE A 199 -19.06 1.81 30.20
C PHE A 199 -19.08 0.69 29.15
N ILE A 200 -20.27 0.31 28.66
CA ILE A 200 -20.39 -0.63 27.52
C ILE A 200 -19.71 -0.02 26.29
N PHE A 201 -19.97 1.25 25.98
CA PHE A 201 -19.34 1.93 24.85
C PHE A 201 -17.80 1.97 24.97
N LEU A 202 -17.26 2.35 26.14
CA LEU A 202 -15.81 2.35 26.38
C LEU A 202 -15.21 0.94 26.24
N PHE A 203 -15.88 -0.06 26.79
CA PHE A 203 -15.40 -1.43 26.77
C PHE A 203 -15.42 -2.04 25.36
N LYS A 204 -16.47 -1.79 24.58
CA LYS A 204 -16.64 -2.30 23.21
C LYS A 204 -15.38 -2.03 22.37
N ASN A 205 -14.88 -0.80 22.38
CA ASN A 205 -13.71 -0.41 21.60
C ASN A 205 -12.41 -1.09 22.08
N LEU A 206 -12.27 -1.28 23.39
CA LEU A 206 -11.13 -2.00 23.96
C LEU A 206 -11.19 -3.51 23.68
N TYR A 207 -12.38 -4.10 23.71
CA TYR A 207 -12.61 -5.52 23.44
C TYR A 207 -12.15 -5.90 22.04
N ILE A 208 -12.46 -5.07 21.05
CA ILE A 208 -12.02 -5.26 19.65
C ILE A 208 -10.49 -5.25 19.53
N LEU A 209 -9.80 -4.36 20.24
CA LEU A 209 -8.34 -4.22 20.18
C LEU A 209 -7.60 -5.26 21.03
N LYS A 210 -8.26 -5.88 22.01
CA LYS A 210 -7.64 -6.79 22.98
C LYS A 210 -6.84 -7.94 22.34
N PRO A 211 -7.31 -8.63 21.28
CA PRO A 211 -6.55 -9.68 20.61
C PRO A 211 -5.28 -9.17 19.90
N TYR A 212 -5.22 -7.87 19.63
CA TYR A 212 -4.21 -7.24 18.78
C TYR A 212 -3.18 -6.42 19.55
N ILE A 213 -3.04 -6.58 20.87
CA ILE A 213 -2.08 -5.78 21.68
C ILE A 213 -0.65 -5.89 21.15
N ASN A 214 -0.20 -7.09 20.79
CA ASN A 214 1.16 -7.29 20.25
C ASN A 214 1.32 -6.60 18.90
N ALA A 215 0.32 -6.72 18.02
CA ALA A 215 0.30 -6.05 16.73
C ALA A 215 0.24 -4.51 16.89
N LEU A 216 -0.47 -4.01 17.90
CA LEU A 216 -0.51 -2.58 18.26
C LEU A 216 0.88 -2.09 18.67
N LYS A 217 1.59 -2.81 19.53
CA LYS A 217 2.97 -2.46 19.91
C LYS A 217 3.90 -2.43 18.70
N ILE A 218 3.85 -3.45 17.85
CA ILE A 218 4.62 -3.49 16.60
C ILE A 218 4.23 -2.32 15.67
N SER A 219 2.95 -1.96 15.59
CA SER A 219 2.50 -0.81 14.79
C SER A 219 3.07 0.51 15.31
N VAL A 220 3.17 0.68 16.63
CA VAL A 220 3.80 1.85 17.27
C VAL A 220 5.28 1.93 16.92
N ASP A 221 6.01 0.82 17.05
CA ASP A 221 7.43 0.75 16.69
C ASP A 221 7.64 1.16 15.23
N LYS A 222 6.94 0.48 14.31
CA LYS A 222 7.06 0.77 12.87
C LYS A 222 6.71 2.22 12.57
N ALA A 223 5.58 2.72 13.08
CA ALA A 223 5.13 4.08 12.81
C ALA A 223 6.11 5.15 13.27
N LEU A 224 6.62 5.06 14.50
CA LEU A 224 7.55 6.06 15.04
C LEU A 224 8.96 5.94 14.44
N ILE A 225 9.40 4.74 14.07
CA ILE A 225 10.65 4.55 13.33
C ILE A 225 10.54 5.17 11.93
N TYR A 226 9.43 4.96 11.22
CA TYR A 226 9.19 5.59 9.92
C TYR A 226 9.12 7.11 10.03
N GLU A 227 8.42 7.64 11.04
CA GLU A 227 8.39 9.08 11.28
C GLU A 227 9.81 9.64 11.51
N ARG A 228 10.62 8.97 12.33
CA ARG A 228 12.02 9.35 12.58
C ARG A 228 12.79 9.45 11.27
N ASP A 229 12.67 8.48 10.39
CA ASP A 229 13.42 8.43 9.14
C ASP A 229 12.96 9.52 8.16
N LEU A 230 11.65 9.80 8.11
CA LEU A 230 11.07 10.87 7.28
C LEU A 230 11.45 12.28 7.79
N ARG A 231 11.39 12.50 9.10
CA ARG A 231 11.67 13.81 9.74
C ARG A 231 13.13 13.99 10.17
N LYS A 232 13.97 12.96 10.04
CA LYS A 232 15.35 12.92 10.56
C LYS A 232 15.44 13.23 12.07
N LEU A 233 14.51 12.69 12.86
CA LEU A 233 14.49 12.90 14.32
C LEU A 233 15.63 12.17 15.02
N GLU A 234 16.03 12.68 16.19
CA GLU A 234 16.97 11.98 17.06
C GLU A 234 16.43 10.64 17.54
N LYS A 235 17.31 9.64 17.60
CA LYS A 235 16.98 8.28 18.07
C LYS A 235 16.39 8.29 19.48
N ASN A 236 16.94 9.11 20.38
CA ASN A 236 16.53 9.16 21.79
C ASN A 236 15.07 9.59 21.97
N ILE A 237 14.62 10.60 21.22
CA ILE A 237 13.23 11.09 21.26
C ILE A 237 12.28 9.99 20.79
N THR A 238 12.62 9.33 19.68
CA THR A 238 11.81 8.26 19.08
C THR A 238 11.64 7.08 20.05
N TYR A 239 12.74 6.55 20.59
CA TYR A 239 12.69 5.40 21.51
C TYR A 239 12.04 5.75 22.87
N SER A 240 12.15 7.01 23.31
CA SER A 240 11.43 7.50 24.49
C SER A 240 9.92 7.48 24.28
N ASN A 241 9.44 7.98 23.13
CA ASN A 241 8.03 7.98 22.77
C ASN A 241 7.46 6.57 22.61
N ILE A 242 8.21 5.65 21.98
CA ILE A 242 7.86 4.22 21.91
C ILE A 242 7.65 3.64 23.32
N ARG A 243 8.63 3.83 24.21
CA ARG A 243 8.56 3.30 25.58
C ARG A 243 7.37 3.86 26.36
N LYS A 244 7.07 5.15 26.20
CA LYS A 244 5.90 5.79 26.81
C LYS A 244 4.59 5.17 26.31
N LEU A 245 4.44 5.04 24.98
CA LEU A 245 3.26 4.41 24.39
C LEU A 245 3.09 2.96 24.85
N TYR A 246 4.17 2.19 24.96
CA TYR A 246 4.11 0.83 25.51
C TYR A 246 3.60 0.83 26.94
N GLY A 247 4.09 1.76 27.78
CA GLY A 247 3.59 1.93 29.14
C GLY A 247 2.10 2.25 29.20
N TYR A 248 1.61 3.14 28.33
CA TYR A 248 0.19 3.47 28.25
C TYR A 248 -0.67 2.30 27.75
N ILE A 249 -0.23 1.59 26.70
CA ILE A 249 -0.90 0.39 26.18
C ILE A 249 -0.99 -0.67 27.28
N ASP A 250 0.11 -0.92 28.00
CA ASP A 250 0.13 -1.91 29.06
C ASP A 250 -0.79 -1.53 30.22
N PHE A 251 -0.76 -0.26 30.62
CA PHE A 251 -1.69 0.25 31.62
C PHE A 251 -3.16 0.06 31.18
N ILE A 252 -3.50 0.42 29.95
CA ILE A 252 -4.88 0.30 29.43
C ILE A 252 -5.31 -1.17 29.42
N PHE A 253 -4.53 -2.06 28.83
CA PHE A 253 -4.98 -3.43 28.57
C PHE A 253 -4.72 -4.43 29.71
N TYR A 254 -3.80 -4.15 30.63
CA TYR A 254 -3.53 -5.01 31.78
C TYR A 254 -4.05 -4.46 33.11
N LYS A 255 -4.39 -3.17 33.22
CA LYS A 255 -4.97 -2.59 34.44
C LYS A 255 -6.40 -2.06 34.27
N VAL A 256 -6.70 -1.35 33.18
CA VAL A 256 -8.04 -0.80 32.95
C VAL A 256 -9.01 -1.84 32.38
N TYR A 257 -8.62 -2.51 31.30
CA TYR A 257 -9.43 -3.49 30.58
C TYR A 257 -9.97 -4.61 31.49
N PRO A 258 -9.17 -5.28 32.36
CA PRO A 258 -9.70 -6.34 33.21
C PRO A 258 -10.79 -5.86 34.16
N LYS A 259 -10.71 -4.63 34.67
CA LYS A 259 -11.74 -4.07 35.54
C LYS A 259 -13.01 -3.74 34.77
N LEU A 260 -12.88 -3.18 33.58
CA LEU A 260 -14.04 -2.96 32.70
C LEU A 260 -14.68 -4.29 32.29
N PHE A 261 -13.88 -5.31 31.98
CA PHE A 261 -14.37 -6.65 31.65
C PHE A 261 -15.24 -7.22 32.78
N ILE A 262 -14.77 -7.16 34.03
CA ILE A 262 -15.54 -7.65 35.19
C ILE A 262 -16.85 -6.87 35.36
N LEU A 263 -16.83 -5.55 35.14
CA LEU A 263 -18.03 -4.72 35.20
C LEU A 263 -19.03 -5.08 34.08
N ILE A 264 -18.56 -5.29 32.85
CA ILE A 264 -19.42 -5.66 31.73
C ILE A 264 -19.94 -7.10 31.88
N ASP A 265 -19.14 -8.04 32.40
CA ASP A 265 -19.61 -9.39 32.74
C ASP A 265 -20.76 -9.34 33.74
N TYR A 266 -20.67 -8.46 34.75
CA TYR A 266 -21.78 -8.21 35.67
C TYR A 266 -23.01 -7.65 34.95
N TYR A 267 -22.87 -6.64 34.08
CA TYR A 267 -24.01 -6.10 33.34
C TYR A 267 -24.67 -7.13 32.44
N TYR A 268 -23.86 -7.86 31.67
CA TYR A 268 -24.31 -8.92 30.77
C TYR A 268 -25.12 -9.95 31.54
N LYS A 269 -24.52 -10.58 32.57
CA LYS A 269 -25.21 -11.58 33.41
C LYS A 269 -26.40 -11.00 34.15
N ASN A 270 -26.42 -9.70 34.46
CA ASN A 270 -27.58 -9.08 35.09
C ASN A 270 -28.78 -8.93 34.13
N ASP A 271 -28.53 -8.64 32.86
CA ASP A 271 -29.58 -8.42 31.86
C ASP A 271 -30.03 -9.71 31.17
N THR A 272 -29.15 -10.72 31.10
CA THR A 272 -29.41 -12.01 30.42
C THR A 272 -29.85 -13.12 31.37
N LYS A 273 -30.12 -12.83 32.65
CA LYS A 273 -30.59 -13.85 33.62
C LYS A 273 -31.75 -14.68 33.09
N ASP A 274 -32.67 -14.03 32.39
CA ASP A 274 -33.91 -14.61 31.87
C ASP A 274 -33.93 -14.68 30.33
N LYS A 275 -32.83 -14.34 29.65
CA LYS A 275 -32.75 -14.23 28.18
C LYS A 275 -31.44 -14.80 27.64
N ASN A 276 -31.50 -15.62 26.60
CA ASN A 276 -30.29 -16.12 25.94
C ASN A 276 -29.83 -15.15 24.84
N ILE A 277 -29.01 -14.17 25.20
CA ILE A 277 -28.42 -13.19 24.28
C ILE A 277 -26.92 -13.45 24.24
N ASP A 278 -26.34 -13.68 23.06
CA ASP A 278 -24.89 -13.84 22.92
C ASP A 278 -24.12 -12.55 23.29
N PHE A 279 -22.90 -12.69 23.79
CA PHE A 279 -22.09 -11.57 24.26
C PHE A 279 -21.72 -10.58 23.14
N ILE A 280 -21.50 -11.06 21.91
CA ILE A 280 -21.20 -10.18 20.75
C ILE A 280 -22.42 -9.33 20.41
N ASN A 281 -23.60 -9.95 20.42
CA ASN A 281 -24.88 -9.28 20.19
C ASN A 281 -25.20 -8.29 21.31
N TYR A 282 -24.87 -8.64 22.56
CA TYR A 282 -25.05 -7.76 23.71
C TYR A 282 -24.21 -6.48 23.62
N LEU A 283 -22.99 -6.57 23.08
CA LEU A 283 -22.13 -5.41 22.84
C LEU A 283 -22.46 -4.65 21.55
N GLU A 284 -23.45 -5.12 20.78
CA GLU A 284 -23.82 -4.56 19.48
C GLU A 284 -22.61 -4.42 18.54
N LEU A 285 -21.73 -5.42 18.52
CA LEU A 285 -20.56 -5.46 17.64
C LEU A 285 -21.00 -5.69 16.20
N LYS A 286 -20.69 -4.74 15.32
CA LYS A 286 -20.97 -4.81 13.88
C LYS A 286 -19.74 -5.27 13.09
N GLU A 287 -19.91 -5.65 11.84
CA GLU A 287 -18.79 -5.94 10.94
C GLU A 287 -17.83 -4.75 10.79
N GLU A 288 -18.38 -3.53 10.79
CA GLU A 288 -17.64 -2.25 10.73
C GLU A 288 -16.66 -2.07 11.89
N ASP A 289 -16.96 -2.70 13.03
CA ASP A 289 -16.17 -2.61 14.24
C ASP A 289 -14.92 -3.50 14.17
N GLN A 290 -14.94 -4.56 13.37
CA GLN A 290 -13.86 -5.54 13.28
C GLN A 290 -12.59 -4.95 12.65
N ILE A 291 -11.43 -5.48 13.07
CA ILE A 291 -10.14 -5.13 12.46
C ILE A 291 -10.09 -5.67 11.03
N GLY A 292 -9.73 -4.81 10.09
CA GLY A 292 -9.61 -5.09 8.66
C GLY A 292 -10.65 -4.35 7.84
N PHE A 293 -11.78 -3.97 8.44
CA PHE A 293 -12.84 -3.24 7.75
C PHE A 293 -12.35 -1.88 7.25
N LEU A 294 -11.69 -1.08 8.10
CA LEU A 294 -11.17 0.23 7.69
C LEU A 294 -10.04 0.08 6.67
N THR A 295 -9.19 -0.94 6.81
CA THR A 295 -8.14 -1.22 5.83
C THR A 295 -8.72 -1.53 4.45
N MET A 296 -9.77 -2.37 4.37
CA MET A 296 -10.46 -2.63 3.11
C MET A 296 -11.12 -1.38 2.55
N LYS A 297 -11.76 -0.58 3.42
CA LYS A 297 -12.37 0.70 3.03
C LYS A 297 -11.33 1.67 2.46
N TRP A 298 -10.20 1.86 3.13
CA TRP A 298 -9.12 2.74 2.65
C TRP A 298 -8.46 2.22 1.37
N LYS A 299 -8.35 0.91 1.19
CA LYS A 299 -7.90 0.31 -0.08
C LYS A 299 -8.84 0.67 -1.22
N LYS A 300 -10.15 0.48 -1.01
CA LYS A 300 -11.18 0.87 -1.97
C LYS A 300 -11.21 2.37 -2.23
N GLU A 301 -11.13 3.20 -1.19
CA GLU A 301 -11.08 4.66 -1.32
C GLU A 301 -9.85 5.11 -2.12
N LEU A 302 -8.67 4.51 -1.89
CA LEU A 302 -7.47 4.84 -2.67
C LEU A 302 -7.54 4.33 -4.11
N GLU A 303 -8.14 3.16 -4.35
CA GLU A 303 -8.42 2.69 -5.71
C GLU A 303 -9.46 3.56 -6.41
N GLU A 304 -10.47 4.03 -5.68
CA GLU A 304 -11.50 4.94 -6.16
C GLU A 304 -10.96 6.35 -6.35
N GLU A 305 -10.05 6.84 -5.51
CA GLU A 305 -9.32 8.09 -5.68
C GLU A 305 -8.34 7.97 -6.82
N ALA A 306 -7.65 6.84 -7.01
CA ALA A 306 -6.82 6.60 -8.18
C ALA A 306 -7.69 6.52 -9.45
N LYS A 307 -8.87 5.89 -9.39
CA LYS A 307 -9.85 5.86 -10.49
C LYS A 307 -10.51 7.22 -10.71
N LYS A 308 -10.77 8.01 -9.66
CA LYS A 308 -11.36 9.35 -9.72
C LYS A 308 -10.32 10.35 -10.17
N MET A 309 -9.05 10.22 -9.80
CA MET A 309 -7.92 11.00 -10.32
C MET A 309 -7.61 10.59 -11.75
N LYS A 310 -7.77 9.32 -12.13
CA LYS A 310 -7.78 8.90 -13.54
C LYS A 310 -8.97 9.50 -14.27
N LYS A 311 -10.19 9.47 -13.70
CA LYS A 311 -11.40 10.08 -14.26
C LYS A 311 -11.41 11.60 -14.24
N LEU A 312 -10.76 12.26 -13.29
CA LEU A 312 -10.59 13.72 -13.21
C LEU A 312 -9.43 14.15 -14.10
N LYS A 313 -8.40 13.31 -14.26
CA LYS A 313 -7.43 13.47 -15.33
C LYS A 313 -8.12 13.30 -16.67
N GLU A 314 -9.00 12.31 -16.86
CA GLU A 314 -9.81 12.08 -18.07
C GLU A 314 -10.94 13.12 -18.25
N GLN A 315 -11.49 13.72 -17.20
CA GLN A 315 -12.53 14.76 -17.27
C GLN A 315 -11.93 16.14 -17.42
N LYS A 316 -10.78 16.44 -16.78
CA LYS A 316 -9.96 17.59 -17.14
C LYS A 316 -9.34 17.41 -18.52
N LEU A 317 -9.04 16.18 -18.94
CA LEU A 317 -8.76 15.87 -20.35
C LEU A 317 -10.01 16.18 -21.18
N ASN A 318 -11.21 15.73 -20.82
CA ASN A 318 -12.43 15.89 -21.62
C ASN A 318 -12.95 17.35 -21.69
N GLU A 319 -12.84 18.15 -20.63
CA GLU A 319 -13.18 19.58 -20.63
C GLU A 319 -12.10 20.42 -21.32
N GLU A 320 -10.82 20.01 -21.23
CA GLU A 320 -9.80 20.57 -22.11
C GLU A 320 -9.90 20.04 -23.56
N VAL A 321 -10.56 18.90 -23.80
CA VAL A 321 -10.74 18.25 -25.12
C VAL A 321 -11.85 18.92 -25.91
N ILE A 322 -12.90 19.48 -25.31
CA ILE A 322 -13.91 20.22 -26.09
C ILE A 322 -13.32 21.54 -26.66
N GLU A 323 -12.29 22.12 -26.01
CA GLU A 323 -11.49 23.22 -26.59
C GLU A 323 -10.23 22.75 -27.37
N LYS A 324 -9.84 21.47 -27.26
CA LYS A 324 -8.65 20.89 -27.94
C LYS A 324 -9.01 19.83 -28.99
N GLU A 325 -10.27 19.69 -29.36
CA GLU A 325 -10.77 18.65 -30.29
C GLU A 325 -10.29 18.83 -31.74
N GLU A 326 -9.55 19.92 -32.04
CA GLU A 326 -8.85 20.07 -33.32
C GLU A 326 -7.41 19.49 -33.37
N ASN A 327 -6.77 19.09 -32.26
CA ASN A 327 -5.33 18.77 -32.26
C ASN A 327 -4.94 17.40 -31.66
N ASN A 328 -5.51 16.32 -32.20
CA ASN A 328 -5.25 14.93 -31.82
C ASN A 328 -3.86 14.37 -32.28
N LYS A 329 -2.76 15.14 -32.17
CA LYS A 329 -1.40 14.76 -32.67
C LYS A 329 -0.20 14.91 -31.72
N ASN A 330 -0.34 15.45 -30.50
CA ASN A 330 0.82 15.91 -29.71
C ASN A 330 0.87 15.41 -28.26
N ASP A 331 1.30 14.17 -28.01
CA ASP A 331 1.80 13.72 -26.70
C ASP A 331 3.35 13.90 -26.66
N PRO A 332 3.89 14.87 -25.86
CA PRO A 332 5.33 15.15 -25.76
C PRO A 332 6.20 13.97 -25.38
N ILE A 333 5.76 13.15 -24.41
CA ILE A 333 6.53 12.01 -23.90
C ILE A 333 6.64 10.94 -24.97
N LYS A 334 5.52 10.64 -25.65
CA LYS A 334 5.49 9.66 -26.73
C LYS A 334 6.39 10.07 -27.89
N LYS A 335 6.33 11.35 -28.31
CA LYS A 335 7.24 11.88 -29.33
C LYS A 335 8.70 11.76 -28.91
N GLY A 336 9.02 12.07 -27.65
CA GLY A 336 10.37 11.91 -27.11
C GLY A 336 10.86 10.47 -27.15
N LEU A 337 10.03 9.51 -26.75
CA LEU A 337 10.34 8.08 -26.80
C LEU A 337 10.53 7.59 -28.25
N ASP A 338 9.72 8.08 -29.20
CA ASP A 338 9.85 7.74 -30.61
C ASP A 338 11.16 8.31 -31.20
N LEU A 339 11.56 9.53 -30.83
CA LEU A 339 12.84 10.12 -31.20
C LEU A 339 14.02 9.31 -30.63
N ILE A 340 13.95 8.90 -29.37
CA ILE A 340 14.96 8.04 -28.74
C ILE A 340 15.09 6.72 -29.51
N LYS A 341 13.98 6.04 -29.79
CA LYS A 341 13.98 4.77 -30.54
C LYS A 341 14.53 4.90 -31.95
N LYS A 342 14.25 6.04 -32.61
CA LYS A 342 14.68 6.31 -33.98
C LYS A 342 16.20 6.53 -34.06
N TYR A 343 16.79 7.27 -33.11
CA TYR A 343 18.16 7.76 -33.24
C TYR A 343 19.17 7.10 -32.31
N ILE A 344 18.73 6.37 -31.28
CA ILE A 344 19.64 5.74 -30.31
C ILE A 344 19.59 4.22 -30.46
N ASN A 345 20.72 3.65 -30.87
CA ASN A 345 20.95 2.20 -30.86
C ASN A 345 21.98 1.85 -29.77
N PHE A 346 21.48 1.41 -28.62
CA PHE A 346 22.31 1.09 -27.45
C PHE A 346 23.35 0.00 -27.74
N LYS A 347 23.01 -1.00 -28.56
CA LYS A 347 23.92 -2.10 -28.90
C LYS A 347 25.09 -1.64 -29.76
N GLN A 348 24.81 -0.85 -30.80
CA GLN A 348 25.86 -0.29 -31.66
C GLN A 348 26.81 0.63 -30.88
N ILE A 349 26.30 1.38 -29.91
CA ILE A 349 27.13 2.23 -29.05
C ILE A 349 28.09 1.37 -28.20
N LEU A 350 27.61 0.26 -27.64
CA LEU A 350 28.46 -0.66 -26.88
C LEU A 350 29.50 -1.37 -27.78
N GLU A 351 29.11 -1.75 -29.00
CA GLU A 351 30.03 -2.30 -30.00
C GLU A 351 31.13 -1.30 -30.38
N LYS A 352 30.78 -0.02 -30.53
CA LYS A 352 31.75 1.06 -30.78
C LYS A 352 32.77 1.19 -29.65
N PHE A 353 32.33 1.14 -28.38
CA PHE A 353 33.26 1.11 -27.24
C PHE A 353 34.22 -0.08 -27.29
N SER A 354 33.76 -1.23 -27.80
CA SER A 354 34.63 -2.40 -27.99
C SER A 354 35.70 -2.16 -29.06
N GLN A 355 35.33 -1.56 -30.19
CA GLN A 355 36.25 -1.26 -31.30
C GLN A 355 37.31 -0.23 -30.89
N GLU A 356 36.90 0.78 -30.13
CA GLU A 356 37.75 1.88 -29.66
C GLU A 356 38.55 1.53 -28.39
N LYS A 357 38.34 0.35 -27.81
CA LYS A 357 38.90 -0.08 -26.51
C LYS A 357 38.61 0.93 -25.39
N ASP A 358 37.43 1.54 -25.42
CA ASP A 358 36.98 2.48 -24.40
C ASP A 358 36.68 1.73 -23.08
N PRO A 359 37.13 2.22 -21.90
CA PRO A 359 36.78 1.65 -20.59
C PRO A 359 35.27 1.41 -20.36
N ARG A 360 34.41 2.12 -21.07
CA ARG A 360 32.94 1.97 -21.05
C ARG A 360 32.45 0.63 -21.59
N ILE A 361 33.30 -0.17 -22.24
CA ILE A 361 32.97 -1.56 -22.62
C ILE A 361 32.63 -2.45 -21.42
N LEU A 362 32.98 -2.03 -20.20
CA LEU A 362 32.65 -2.75 -18.96
C LEU A 362 31.15 -2.74 -18.64
N PHE A 363 30.36 -1.87 -19.26
CA PHE A 363 28.92 -1.85 -19.07
C PHE A 363 28.23 -3.09 -19.65
N SER A 364 27.17 -3.55 -19.00
CA SER A 364 26.19 -4.44 -19.63
C SER A 364 25.13 -3.63 -20.36
N ILE A 365 24.56 -4.18 -21.43
CA ILE A 365 23.49 -3.54 -22.24
C ILE A 365 22.26 -3.15 -21.39
N ASN A 366 21.96 -3.90 -20.34
CA ASN A 366 20.85 -3.64 -19.42
C ASN A 366 21.25 -2.77 -18.19
N ASP A 367 22.48 -2.25 -18.12
CA ASP A 367 22.91 -1.43 -16.99
C ASP A 367 22.24 -0.06 -17.05
N LYS A 368 21.54 0.33 -15.98
CA LYS A 368 20.83 1.62 -15.96
C LYS A 368 21.76 2.82 -16.02
N VAL A 369 22.99 2.71 -15.51
CA VAL A 369 23.98 3.79 -15.61
C VAL A 369 24.43 3.94 -17.06
N PHE A 370 24.64 2.83 -17.77
CA PHE A 370 24.94 2.86 -19.21
C PHE A 370 23.81 3.53 -19.99
N LEU A 371 22.57 3.08 -19.81
CA LEU A 371 21.42 3.64 -20.51
C LEU A 371 21.24 5.13 -20.22
N THR A 372 21.36 5.53 -18.94
CA THR A 372 21.31 6.94 -18.53
C THR A 372 22.42 7.76 -19.17
N TYR A 373 23.67 7.26 -19.11
CA TYR A 373 24.82 7.91 -19.73
C TYR A 373 24.61 8.09 -21.24
N THR A 374 24.18 7.05 -21.95
CA THR A 374 23.94 7.09 -23.39
C THR A 374 22.88 8.13 -23.78
N LEU A 375 21.79 8.22 -23.02
CA LEU A 375 20.74 9.22 -23.27
C LEU A 375 21.25 10.66 -23.08
N ILE A 376 22.04 10.89 -22.04
CA ILE A 376 22.60 12.22 -21.74
C ILE A 376 23.72 12.58 -22.72
N ASP A 377 24.61 11.65 -23.04
CA ASP A 377 25.69 11.84 -24.01
C ASP A 377 25.15 12.13 -25.41
N PHE A 378 24.07 11.46 -25.80
CA PHE A 378 23.33 11.77 -27.02
C PHE A 378 22.75 13.20 -26.97
N PHE A 379 22.06 13.56 -25.88
CA PHE A 379 21.49 14.89 -25.73
C PHE A 379 22.56 15.99 -25.79
N ASP A 380 23.70 15.79 -25.11
CA ASP A 380 24.84 16.70 -25.12
C ASP A 380 25.41 16.88 -26.54
N LYS A 381 25.66 15.77 -27.26
CA LYS A 381 26.22 15.83 -28.63
C LYS A 381 25.31 16.56 -29.61
N GLU A 382 24.01 16.31 -29.55
CA GLU A 382 23.04 16.85 -30.52
C GLU A 382 22.55 18.26 -30.16
N PHE A 383 22.39 18.58 -28.87
CA PHE A 383 21.74 19.80 -28.41
C PHE A 383 22.63 20.75 -27.60
N SER A 384 23.89 20.42 -27.27
CA SER A 384 24.76 21.35 -26.54
C SER A 384 24.89 22.73 -27.19
N PHE A 385 24.83 22.81 -28.53
CA PHE A 385 24.93 24.08 -29.24
C PHE A 385 23.79 25.06 -28.91
N ILE A 386 22.57 24.58 -28.60
CA ILE A 386 21.47 25.46 -28.16
C ILE A 386 21.66 25.97 -26.72
N LEU A 387 22.58 25.36 -25.97
CA LEU A 387 22.89 25.68 -24.58
C LEU A 387 24.11 26.59 -24.44
N ASN A 388 25.12 26.41 -25.28
CA ASN A 388 26.45 27.01 -25.10
C ASN A 388 26.96 27.86 -26.27
N SER A 389 26.33 27.81 -27.46
CA SER A 389 26.84 28.50 -28.65
C SER A 389 26.20 29.87 -28.86
N ASN A 390 26.75 30.65 -29.80
CA ASN A 390 26.14 31.89 -30.28
C ASN A 390 25.21 31.68 -31.49
N LYS A 391 24.98 30.43 -31.93
CA LYS A 391 24.02 30.15 -33.00
C LYS A 391 22.57 30.42 -32.56
N VAL A 392 22.30 30.37 -31.26
CA VAL A 392 20.99 30.69 -30.66
C VAL A 392 21.10 31.96 -29.82
N ASN A 393 20.24 32.94 -30.11
CA ASN A 393 20.23 34.23 -29.48
C ASN A 393 19.06 34.35 -28.49
N TYR A 394 19.38 34.48 -27.21
CA TYR A 394 18.39 34.66 -26.14
C TYR A 394 18.43 36.09 -25.61
N ASN A 395 17.25 36.68 -25.45
CA ASN A 395 17.05 37.96 -24.79
C ASN A 395 17.08 37.82 -23.26
N ILE A 396 17.45 38.91 -22.61
CA ILE A 396 17.23 39.09 -21.17
C ILE A 396 15.84 39.69 -21.00
N VAL A 397 14.96 38.97 -20.29
CA VAL A 397 13.57 39.38 -20.08
C VAL A 397 13.37 39.72 -18.61
N PHE A 398 12.50 40.69 -18.32
CA PHE A 398 12.06 41.00 -16.97
C PHE A 398 10.63 40.51 -16.80
N ASP A 399 10.45 39.47 -15.98
CA ASP A 399 9.14 38.89 -15.71
C ASP A 399 8.83 39.03 -14.21
N PHE A 400 7.67 39.62 -13.88
CA PHE A 400 7.26 39.96 -12.51
C PHE A 400 8.35 40.64 -11.64
N GLY A 401 9.20 41.48 -12.24
CA GLY A 401 10.30 42.17 -11.55
C GLY A 401 11.59 41.35 -11.39
N ASN A 402 11.60 40.08 -11.83
CA ASN A 402 12.80 39.24 -11.87
C ASN A 402 13.48 39.32 -13.24
N ARG A 403 14.80 39.52 -13.23
CA ARG A 403 15.62 39.47 -14.44
C ARG A 403 15.92 38.01 -14.78
N ILE A 404 15.41 37.53 -15.91
CA ILE A 404 15.63 36.18 -16.43
C ILE A 404 16.67 36.25 -17.55
N ASP A 405 17.77 35.52 -17.39
CA ASP A 405 18.84 35.37 -18.38
C ASP A 405 18.91 33.89 -18.80
N MET A 406 18.12 33.54 -19.81
CA MET A 406 17.94 32.15 -20.22
C MET A 406 19.22 31.51 -20.74
N LYS A 407 20.07 32.28 -21.44
CA LYS A 407 21.37 31.81 -21.93
C LYS A 407 22.26 31.39 -20.76
N LYS A 408 22.33 32.23 -19.72
CA LYS A 408 23.11 31.93 -18.52
C LYS A 408 22.55 30.72 -17.75
N GLU A 409 21.23 30.60 -17.63
CA GLU A 409 20.60 29.48 -16.95
C GLU A 409 20.84 28.14 -17.67
N LEU A 410 20.64 28.10 -18.99
CA LEU A 410 20.93 26.92 -19.81
C LEU A 410 22.41 26.53 -19.74
N LEU A 411 23.32 27.50 -19.82
CA LEU A 411 24.75 27.26 -19.72
C LEU A 411 25.15 26.71 -18.33
N ASN A 412 24.59 27.25 -17.26
CA ASN A 412 24.83 26.74 -15.90
C ASN A 412 24.33 25.30 -15.73
N ASN A 413 23.17 24.97 -16.30
CA ASN A 413 22.63 23.61 -16.27
C ASN A 413 23.48 22.66 -17.13
N TYR A 414 23.98 23.12 -18.27
CA TYR A 414 24.91 22.38 -19.11
C TYR A 414 26.17 21.96 -18.36
N TYR A 415 26.81 22.88 -17.62
CA TYR A 415 28.01 22.55 -16.85
C TYR A 415 27.79 21.52 -15.75
N LYS A 416 26.56 21.35 -15.24
CA LYS A 416 26.25 20.30 -14.26
C LYS A 416 26.36 18.89 -14.85
N LEU A 417 26.22 18.73 -16.17
CA LEU A 417 26.38 17.43 -16.82
C LEU A 417 27.80 16.84 -16.64
N ASN A 418 28.82 17.70 -16.49
CA ASN A 418 30.19 17.24 -16.22
C ASN A 418 30.28 16.40 -14.94
N GLY A 419 29.52 16.76 -13.89
CA GLY A 419 29.46 15.98 -12.66
C GLY A 419 28.89 14.58 -12.86
N ILE A 420 27.94 14.43 -13.79
CA ILE A 420 27.40 13.11 -14.17
C ILE A 420 28.48 12.26 -14.84
N TYR A 421 29.24 12.83 -15.78
CA TYR A 421 30.32 12.10 -16.45
C TYR A 421 31.45 11.68 -15.49
N GLU A 422 31.81 12.53 -14.53
CA GLU A 422 32.78 12.19 -13.49
C GLU A 422 32.32 11.00 -12.64
N ARG A 423 31.06 11.01 -12.19
CA ARG A 423 30.48 9.89 -11.44
C ARG A 423 30.34 8.62 -12.26
N VAL A 424 30.04 8.74 -13.55
CA VAL A 424 30.05 7.59 -14.47
C VAL A 424 31.45 6.96 -14.52
N ASN A 425 32.52 7.77 -14.52
CA ASN A 425 33.88 7.24 -14.43
C ASN A 425 34.18 6.56 -13.09
N GLU A 426 33.63 7.07 -11.97
CA GLU A 426 33.70 6.38 -10.67
C GLU A 426 32.99 5.02 -10.72
N TYR A 427 31.81 4.96 -11.33
CA TYR A 427 31.06 3.73 -11.51
C TYR A 427 31.83 2.71 -12.36
N LEU A 428 32.50 3.14 -13.43
CA LEU A 428 33.35 2.29 -14.25
C LEU A 428 34.56 1.73 -13.48
N LYS A 429 35.15 2.50 -12.56
CA LYS A 429 36.21 1.99 -11.67
C LYS A 429 35.69 0.84 -10.82
N ILE A 430 34.47 0.96 -10.27
CA ILE A 430 33.83 -0.12 -9.51
C ILE A 430 33.60 -1.37 -10.37
N LEU A 431 33.08 -1.22 -11.60
CA LEU A 431 32.89 -2.35 -12.50
C LEU A 431 34.22 -3.06 -12.83
N ARG A 432 35.27 -2.27 -13.06
CA ARG A 432 36.61 -2.81 -13.30
C ARG A 432 37.13 -3.59 -12.10
N ASP A 433 36.92 -3.09 -10.89
CA ASP A 433 37.41 -3.74 -9.68
C ASP A 433 36.57 -4.97 -9.32
N LEU A 434 35.25 -4.97 -9.59
CA LEU A 434 34.41 -6.19 -9.55
C LEU A 434 34.94 -7.26 -10.49
N LYS A 435 35.24 -6.90 -11.74
CA LYS A 435 35.78 -7.84 -12.73
C LYS A 435 37.14 -8.41 -12.29
N LYS A 436 38.02 -7.57 -11.72
CA LYS A 436 39.30 -8.05 -11.17
C LYS A 436 39.10 -9.05 -10.04
N ILE A 437 38.15 -8.82 -9.12
CA ILE A 437 37.84 -9.75 -8.03
C ILE A 437 37.31 -11.07 -8.59
N GLU A 438 36.47 -11.02 -9.63
CA GLU A 438 35.95 -12.20 -10.32
C GLU A 438 37.05 -13.00 -11.03
N ASP A 439 38.00 -12.32 -11.66
CA ASP A 439 39.12 -12.94 -12.41
C ASP A 439 40.29 -13.37 -11.50
N ASP A 440 40.38 -12.86 -10.26
CA ASP A 440 41.47 -13.21 -9.34
C ASP A 440 41.31 -14.64 -8.80
N ALA A 441 42.27 -15.49 -9.15
CA ALA A 441 42.36 -16.89 -8.77
C ALA A 441 43.07 -17.12 -7.42
N PHE A 442 43.74 -16.10 -6.87
CA PHE A 442 44.53 -16.19 -5.63
C PHE A 442 43.75 -15.80 -4.38
N LEU A 443 42.58 -15.16 -4.53
CA LEU A 443 41.71 -14.81 -3.40
C LEU A 443 40.99 -16.03 -2.84
N ASN A 444 40.94 -16.13 -1.51
CA ASN A 444 40.09 -17.12 -0.84
C ASN A 444 38.61 -16.82 -1.14
N ILE A 445 37.77 -17.87 -1.22
CA ILE A 445 36.35 -17.79 -1.57
C ILE A 445 35.59 -16.83 -0.64
N GLU A 446 35.88 -16.87 0.66
CA GLU A 446 35.23 -16.02 1.66
C GLU A 446 35.59 -14.53 1.46
N GLU A 447 36.87 -14.23 1.24
CA GLU A 447 37.36 -12.87 0.97
C GLU A 447 36.83 -12.33 -0.34
N LYS A 448 36.80 -13.17 -1.38
CA LYS A 448 36.23 -12.87 -2.70
C LYS A 448 34.75 -12.51 -2.59
N ASN A 449 33.96 -13.30 -1.87
CA ASN A 449 32.53 -13.03 -1.65
C ASN A 449 32.30 -11.75 -0.83
N ALA A 450 33.12 -11.49 0.19
CA ALA A 450 33.00 -10.28 1.00
C ALA A 450 33.28 -9.01 0.18
N LEU A 451 34.38 -9.00 -0.59
CA LEU A 451 34.73 -7.88 -1.46
C LEU A 451 33.70 -7.70 -2.58
N HIS A 452 33.25 -8.79 -3.21
CA HIS A 452 32.24 -8.75 -4.26
C HIS A 452 30.92 -8.13 -3.76
N ASN A 453 30.46 -8.54 -2.58
CA ASN A 453 29.28 -7.96 -1.93
C ASN A 453 29.48 -6.46 -1.63
N GLN A 454 30.64 -6.07 -1.11
CA GLN A 454 30.95 -4.68 -0.81
C GLN A 454 30.88 -3.80 -2.07
N TYR A 455 31.56 -4.19 -3.15
CA TYR A 455 31.56 -3.42 -4.40
C TYR A 455 30.21 -3.46 -5.12
N THR A 456 29.43 -4.54 -4.97
CA THR A 456 28.05 -4.62 -5.50
C THR A 456 27.10 -3.64 -4.79
N ILE A 457 27.25 -3.47 -3.47
CA ILE A 457 26.52 -2.45 -2.71
C ILE A 457 26.94 -1.04 -3.17
N GLN A 458 28.24 -0.78 -3.29
CA GLN A 458 28.75 0.51 -3.78
C GLN A 458 28.26 0.83 -5.19
N ARG A 459 28.31 -0.15 -6.11
CA ARG A 459 27.74 -0.05 -7.47
C ARG A 459 26.28 0.39 -7.42
N SER A 460 25.47 -0.26 -6.60
CA SER A 460 24.04 0.08 -6.46
C SER A 460 23.82 1.48 -5.89
N GLN A 461 24.67 1.94 -4.97
CA GLN A 461 24.60 3.30 -4.40
C GLN A 461 24.97 4.36 -5.44
N ILE A 462 26.10 4.21 -6.13
CA ILE A 462 26.54 5.17 -7.16
C ILE A 462 25.54 5.21 -8.32
N SER A 463 25.01 4.06 -8.76
CA SER A 463 23.96 4.00 -9.79
C SER A 463 22.73 4.85 -9.42
N LYS A 464 22.29 4.81 -8.15
CA LYS A 464 21.16 5.64 -7.67
C LYS A 464 21.51 7.12 -7.66
N ILE A 465 22.71 7.47 -7.22
CA ILE A 465 23.17 8.87 -7.16
C ILE A 465 23.20 9.46 -8.57
N ILE A 466 23.83 8.77 -9.53
CA ILE A 466 23.92 9.20 -10.93
C ILE A 466 22.53 9.47 -11.50
N ARG A 467 21.60 8.52 -11.35
CA ARG A 467 20.24 8.65 -11.90
C ARG A 467 19.44 9.77 -11.22
N LYS A 468 19.58 9.93 -9.91
CA LYS A 468 18.91 11.01 -9.17
C LYS A 468 19.42 12.38 -9.62
N GLU A 469 20.73 12.58 -9.63
CA GLU A 469 21.32 13.85 -10.06
C GLU A 469 21.00 14.14 -11.52
N THR A 470 21.00 13.11 -12.38
CA THR A 470 20.57 13.26 -13.78
C THR A 470 19.12 13.73 -13.84
N SER A 471 18.20 13.12 -13.09
CA SER A 471 16.79 13.53 -13.08
C SER A 471 16.61 14.99 -12.64
N GLU A 472 17.37 15.44 -11.63
CA GLU A 472 17.34 16.82 -11.14
C GLU A 472 17.85 17.81 -12.19
N ILE A 473 18.91 17.46 -12.94
CA ILE A 473 19.42 18.31 -14.02
C ILE A 473 18.45 18.36 -15.19
N VAL A 474 17.89 17.22 -15.59
CA VAL A 474 16.92 17.10 -16.69
C VAL A 474 15.65 17.89 -16.37
N GLU A 475 15.17 17.88 -15.13
CA GLU A 475 14.02 18.68 -14.70
C GLU A 475 14.26 20.19 -14.87
N LEU A 476 15.49 20.66 -14.66
CA LEU A 476 15.85 22.07 -14.90
C LEU A 476 15.82 22.41 -16.40
N PHE A 477 16.33 21.52 -17.25
CA PHE A 477 16.21 21.69 -18.70
C PHE A 477 14.74 21.71 -19.16
N LEU A 478 13.90 20.84 -18.62
CA LEU A 478 12.46 20.83 -18.92
C LEU A 478 11.79 22.15 -18.63
N LYS A 479 12.02 22.69 -17.43
CA LYS A 479 11.45 23.98 -17.01
C LYS A 479 11.88 25.10 -17.95
N ASN A 480 13.17 25.13 -18.29
CA ASN A 480 13.73 26.16 -19.17
C ASN A 480 13.20 26.06 -20.60
N PHE A 481 13.18 24.85 -21.20
CA PHE A 481 12.64 24.68 -22.55
C PHE A 481 11.13 24.92 -22.61
N LEU A 482 10.37 24.46 -21.61
CA LEU A 482 8.94 24.73 -21.55
C LEU A 482 8.66 26.23 -21.46
N TYR A 483 9.44 26.97 -20.67
CA TYR A 483 9.36 28.43 -20.59
C TYR A 483 9.63 29.09 -21.95
N ILE A 484 10.71 28.69 -22.65
CA ILE A 484 11.03 29.21 -23.99
C ILE A 484 9.90 28.91 -24.99
N LEU A 485 9.39 27.68 -25.01
CA LEU A 485 8.32 27.27 -25.93
C LEU A 485 7.00 27.97 -25.63
N THR A 486 6.69 28.20 -24.35
CA THR A 486 5.49 28.93 -23.92
C THR A 486 5.59 30.40 -24.29
N ASP A 487 6.73 31.04 -24.05
CA ASP A 487 6.99 32.41 -24.50
C ASP A 487 6.89 32.53 -26.02
N TYR A 488 7.48 31.60 -26.79
CA TYR A 488 7.40 31.62 -28.26
C TYR A 488 5.95 31.51 -28.80
N ARG A 489 5.07 30.77 -28.11
CA ARG A 489 3.65 30.67 -28.48
C ARG A 489 2.86 31.93 -28.15
N ASN A 490 3.33 32.70 -27.17
CA ASN A 490 2.65 33.87 -26.64
C ASN A 490 3.37 35.16 -27.06
N GLU A 491 4.30 35.63 -26.22
CA GLU A 491 4.86 36.96 -26.29
C GLU A 491 6.11 37.08 -27.20
N LYS A 492 6.78 35.95 -27.48
CA LYS A 492 7.98 35.84 -28.32
C LYS A 492 9.11 36.78 -27.90
N LYS A 493 9.33 36.92 -26.59
CA LYS A 493 10.32 37.85 -26.04
C LYS A 493 11.68 37.21 -25.80
N VAL A 494 11.72 35.92 -25.48
CA VAL A 494 12.92 35.21 -24.99
C VAL A 494 13.87 34.82 -26.11
N LEU A 495 13.36 34.25 -27.20
CA LEU A 495 14.18 33.76 -28.32
C LEU A 495 14.17 34.77 -29.48
N GLN A 496 15.35 35.28 -29.85
CA GLN A 496 15.47 36.31 -30.88
C GLN A 496 15.44 35.76 -32.31
N ASN A 497 15.95 34.54 -32.52
CA ASN A 497 16.10 33.94 -33.84
C ASN A 497 15.43 32.56 -33.98
N PRO A 498 14.13 32.43 -33.68
CA PRO A 498 13.44 31.14 -33.66
C PRO A 498 13.35 30.45 -35.02
N ASP A 499 13.30 31.23 -36.10
CA ASP A 499 13.09 30.76 -37.47
C ASP A 499 14.38 30.53 -38.26
N ASP A 500 15.54 30.88 -37.71
CA ASP A 500 16.84 30.63 -38.33
C ASP A 500 17.05 29.12 -38.48
N ILE A 501 17.61 28.74 -39.64
CA ILE A 501 17.95 27.36 -39.95
C ILE A 501 19.36 27.07 -39.44
N VAL A 502 19.52 25.95 -38.74
CA VAL A 502 20.82 25.54 -38.21
C VAL A 502 21.55 24.69 -39.24
N GLU A 503 22.75 25.14 -39.61
CA GLU A 503 23.69 24.41 -40.46
C GLU A 503 24.98 24.12 -39.70
N PHE A 504 25.52 22.92 -39.85
CA PHE A 504 26.80 22.49 -39.26
C PHE A 504 27.84 22.19 -40.36
N ASP A 505 29.10 22.53 -40.10
CA ASP A 505 30.21 22.15 -40.97
C ASP A 505 30.54 20.65 -40.75
N LEU A 506 29.77 19.78 -41.41
CA LEU A 506 29.88 18.33 -41.27
C LEU A 506 30.90 17.74 -42.23
N LYS A 507 31.61 16.69 -41.79
CA LYS A 507 32.46 15.89 -42.69
C LYS A 507 31.59 15.00 -43.59
N ILE A 508 32.14 14.57 -44.73
CA ILE A 508 31.44 13.68 -45.66
C ILE A 508 30.98 12.41 -44.92
N GLY A 509 29.66 12.20 -44.87
CA GLY A 509 29.01 11.05 -44.23
C GLY A 509 28.55 11.27 -42.79
N GLU A 510 28.84 12.42 -42.17
CA GLU A 510 28.27 12.78 -40.86
C GLU A 510 26.94 13.51 -41.04
N SER A 511 25.93 13.15 -40.24
CA SER A 511 24.64 13.85 -40.18
C SER A 511 24.28 14.12 -38.73
N ARG A 512 23.71 15.30 -38.45
CA ARG A 512 23.15 15.68 -37.16
C ARG A 512 21.65 15.79 -37.28
N ILE A 513 20.93 15.46 -36.21
CA ILE A 513 19.45 15.49 -36.22
C ILE A 513 18.92 16.91 -36.39
N CYS A 514 19.69 17.88 -35.90
CA CYS A 514 19.38 19.30 -35.90
C CYS A 514 19.71 20.01 -37.23
N GLU A 515 20.39 19.35 -38.17
CA GLU A 515 20.79 19.93 -39.46
C GLU A 515 19.57 20.32 -40.30
N GLY A 516 19.55 21.53 -40.85
CA GLY A 516 18.47 22.00 -41.73
C GLY A 516 17.14 22.26 -41.01
N GLN A 517 17.10 22.20 -39.68
CA GLN A 517 15.91 22.51 -38.89
C GLN A 517 15.93 23.93 -38.34
N LYS A 518 14.73 24.49 -38.14
CA LYS A 518 14.57 25.77 -37.43
C LYS A 518 14.95 25.62 -35.96
N ILE A 519 15.57 26.65 -35.39
CA ILE A 519 15.95 26.68 -33.96
C ILE A 519 14.79 26.32 -33.04
N ILE A 520 13.59 26.84 -33.30
CA ILE A 520 12.44 26.53 -32.45
C ILE A 520 12.03 25.05 -32.49
N ASN A 521 12.10 24.41 -33.66
CA ASN A 521 11.80 22.98 -33.80
C ASN A 521 12.86 22.13 -33.11
N ILE A 522 14.12 22.59 -33.12
CA ILE A 522 15.21 21.92 -32.42
C ILE A 522 15.01 22.01 -30.90
N ILE A 523 14.63 23.19 -30.38
CA ILE A 523 14.29 23.35 -28.96
C ILE A 523 13.08 22.50 -28.59
N GLU A 524 12.09 22.37 -29.48
CA GLU A 524 10.93 21.50 -29.27
C GLU A 524 11.34 20.01 -29.21
N ASN A 525 12.20 19.56 -30.13
CA ASN A 525 12.75 18.20 -30.11
C ASN A 525 13.60 17.94 -28.86
N ALA A 526 14.41 18.92 -28.46
CA ALA A 526 15.19 18.87 -27.22
C ALA A 526 14.28 18.69 -26.00
N TYR A 527 13.18 19.46 -25.95
CA TYR A 527 12.16 19.34 -24.92
C TYR A 527 11.54 17.94 -24.89
N TYR A 528 11.08 17.41 -26.03
CA TYR A 528 10.48 16.08 -26.11
C TYR A 528 11.42 14.98 -25.62
N ILE A 529 12.69 15.02 -26.05
CA ILE A 529 13.70 14.02 -25.65
C ILE A 529 13.99 14.11 -24.15
N ILE A 530 14.18 15.31 -23.62
CA ILE A 530 14.41 15.51 -22.19
C ILE A 530 13.20 15.06 -21.37
N ASP A 531 11.98 15.27 -21.86
CA ASP A 531 10.74 14.86 -21.16
C ASP A 531 10.62 13.35 -21.10
N ALA A 532 10.97 12.66 -22.19
CA ALA A 532 11.08 11.22 -22.21
C ALA A 532 12.19 10.69 -21.29
N ILE A 533 13.37 11.32 -21.26
CA ILE A 533 14.47 10.93 -20.36
C ILE A 533 14.04 11.08 -18.89
N HIS A 534 13.39 12.19 -18.56
CA HIS A 534 12.89 12.46 -17.21
C HIS A 534 11.86 11.41 -16.79
N PHE A 535 10.89 11.11 -17.67
CA PHE A 535 9.93 10.04 -17.47
C PHE A 535 10.61 8.70 -17.21
N LEU A 536 11.60 8.32 -18.02
CA LEU A 536 12.33 7.05 -17.86
C LEU A 536 13.04 6.96 -16.50
N LEU A 537 13.59 8.06 -15.98
CA LEU A 537 14.31 8.12 -14.71
C LEU A 537 13.41 8.08 -13.48
N ILE A 538 12.21 8.67 -13.55
CA ILE A 538 11.28 8.79 -12.42
C ILE A 538 10.25 7.66 -12.40
N GLU A 539 9.54 7.46 -13.51
CA GLU A 539 8.40 6.55 -13.61
C GLU A 539 8.68 5.31 -14.46
N GLY A 540 9.64 5.40 -15.38
CA GLY A 540 9.99 4.34 -16.31
C GLY A 540 11.07 3.38 -15.79
N GLU A 541 11.64 2.64 -16.73
CA GLU A 541 12.54 1.51 -16.45
C GLU A 541 13.92 1.88 -15.93
N LEU A 542 14.32 3.15 -16.05
CA LEU A 542 15.55 3.65 -15.41
C LEU A 542 15.31 4.03 -13.94
N GLY A 543 14.08 3.98 -13.43
CA GLY A 543 13.76 4.17 -12.01
C GLY A 543 14.15 3.00 -11.09
N GLY A 544 13.81 3.10 -9.81
CA GLY A 544 13.91 1.98 -8.84
C GLY A 544 15.32 1.65 -8.30
N ILE A 545 15.39 0.59 -7.47
CA ILE A 545 16.58 0.28 -6.64
C ILE A 545 17.65 -0.51 -7.40
N SER A 546 17.25 -1.46 -8.25
CA SER A 546 18.19 -2.32 -8.98
C SER A 546 19.02 -1.51 -9.99
N PRO A 547 20.34 -1.77 -10.12
CA PRO A 547 21.19 -1.14 -11.12
C PRO A 547 20.98 -1.69 -12.55
N ILE A 548 20.19 -2.77 -12.72
CA ILE A 548 19.95 -3.43 -14.00
C ILE A 548 18.46 -3.30 -14.38
N VAL A 549 18.18 -3.12 -15.67
CA VAL A 549 16.83 -3.25 -16.24
C VAL A 549 16.52 -4.71 -16.50
N GLU A 550 15.50 -5.25 -15.82
CA GLU A 550 15.12 -6.66 -15.97
C GLU A 550 14.20 -6.87 -17.17
N ASN A 551 13.21 -5.98 -17.37
CA ASN A 551 12.25 -6.05 -18.46
C ASN A 551 12.10 -4.66 -19.11
N PRO A 552 12.84 -4.35 -20.19
CA PRO A 552 12.69 -3.08 -20.88
C PRO A 552 11.34 -3.04 -21.61
N ILE A 553 10.55 -2.01 -21.33
CA ILE A 553 9.22 -1.75 -21.93
C ILE A 553 9.33 -0.62 -22.95
N TYR A 554 10.13 0.40 -22.64
CA TYR A 554 10.18 1.65 -23.38
C TYR A 554 11.42 1.76 -24.27
N LEU A 555 12.60 1.37 -23.78
CA LEU A 555 13.81 1.37 -24.59
C LEU A 555 13.93 0.04 -25.34
N ASN A 556 14.13 0.12 -26.66
CA ASN A 556 14.43 -1.09 -27.42
C ASN A 556 15.94 -1.39 -27.34
N LEU A 557 16.31 -2.34 -26.48
CA LEU A 557 17.70 -2.76 -26.33
C LEU A 557 18.14 -3.72 -27.46
N ASP A 558 17.18 -4.30 -28.20
CA ASP A 558 17.38 -5.22 -29.31
C ASP A 558 16.90 -4.60 -30.64
N ASN A 559 17.57 -3.55 -31.12
CA ASN A 559 17.22 -2.96 -32.41
C ASN A 559 18.05 -3.57 -33.56
N ASN A 560 17.46 -4.56 -34.24
CA ASN A 560 17.88 -5.06 -35.57
C ASN A 560 17.02 -4.53 -36.74
N GLU A 561 16.08 -3.61 -36.53
CA GLU A 561 15.05 -3.31 -37.55
C GLU A 561 15.09 -1.93 -38.24
N VAL A 562 16.01 -1.02 -37.92
CA VAL A 562 15.93 0.35 -38.50
C VAL A 562 16.86 0.61 -39.70
N ILE A 563 17.88 -0.23 -39.97
CA ILE A 563 18.79 0.02 -41.12
C ILE A 563 18.20 -0.48 -42.46
N ASN A 564 17.26 -1.42 -42.45
CA ASN A 564 16.72 -2.01 -43.69
C ASN A 564 15.72 -1.14 -44.47
N ASN A 565 15.35 0.05 -43.97
CA ASN A 565 14.40 0.93 -44.64
C ASN A 565 15.06 2.10 -45.39
N GLU A 566 16.30 2.46 -45.11
CA GLU A 566 17.03 3.45 -45.91
C GLU A 566 17.67 2.81 -47.16
N GLU A 567 18.17 1.57 -47.07
CA GLU A 567 18.66 0.83 -48.25
C GLU A 567 17.53 0.51 -49.26
N LYS A 568 16.27 0.38 -48.81
CA LYS A 568 15.12 0.17 -49.71
C LYS A 568 14.65 1.43 -50.45
N ILE A 569 15.07 2.62 -50.03
CA ILE A 569 14.73 3.88 -50.70
C ILE A 569 15.79 4.21 -51.76
N GLU A 570 17.06 3.91 -51.52
CA GLU A 570 18.11 4.06 -52.55
C GLU A 570 17.97 3.03 -53.70
N ASP A 571 17.54 1.81 -53.42
CA ASP A 571 17.31 0.79 -54.47
C ASP A 571 16.06 1.05 -55.33
N LYS A 572 15.12 1.87 -54.85
CA LYS A 572 13.97 2.32 -55.66
C LYS A 572 14.30 3.49 -56.58
N ASN A 573 15.26 4.34 -56.21
CA ASN A 573 15.70 5.47 -57.03
C ASN A 573 16.76 5.11 -58.08
N LYS A 574 17.34 3.90 -58.04
CA LYS A 574 18.22 3.37 -59.11
C LYS A 574 17.49 2.52 -60.16
N LYS A 575 16.16 2.35 -60.04
CA LYS A 575 15.33 1.59 -61.00
C LYS A 575 14.17 2.40 -61.60
N SER A 576 14.21 3.73 -61.51
CA SER A 576 13.30 4.64 -62.22
C SER A 576 14.04 5.46 -63.26
#